data_AF-A0A7K2MHQ8-F1
#
_entry.id   AF-A0A7K2MHQ8-F1
#
_cell.length_a   1.000
_cell.length_b   1.000
_cell.length_c   1.000
_cell.angle_alpha   90.00
_cell.angle_beta   90.00
_cell.angle_gamma   90.00
#
_symmetry.space_group_name_H-M   'P 1'
#
loop_
_entity.id
_entity.type
_entity.pdbx_description
1 polymer ?
#
loop_
_entity_poly.entity_id
_entity_poly.type
_entity_poly.pdbx_seq_one_letter_code
_entity_poly.pdbx_strand_id
1 'polypeptide(L)'
;RHSEIVVLLAHHPEGLSGDELLCALYEDETVTPVTLRAEMARLRGILGPGRLASRPYRLTMPVESDAAVVERRLRAGAVTSAVTAYAGPLLPGSQAPAVTRLRRRLADGLRAALISCGDPDLLADWAHAPWGEDDLDVWRALAAVRPTAATGSRLAALESELTAADPR
;
A
#
# COMPACT_ATOMS: atom_id res chain seq x y z
N ARG A 1 -12.47 -5.23 -7.49
CA ARG A 1 -12.66 -6.54 -6.83
C ARG A 1 -11.57 -7.56 -7.21
N HIS A 2 -11.45 -8.03 -8.45
CA HIS A 2 -10.46 -9.06 -8.80
C HIS A 2 -9.01 -8.74 -8.41
N SER A 3 -8.54 -7.51 -8.61
CA SER A 3 -7.18 -7.11 -8.18
C SER A 3 -6.99 -7.21 -6.66
N GLU A 4 -8.04 -6.90 -5.88
CA GLU A 4 -7.99 -7.04 -4.41
C GLU A 4 -7.86 -8.51 -4.02
N ILE A 5 -8.66 -9.39 -4.64
CA ILE A 5 -8.56 -10.84 -4.42
C ILE A 5 -7.16 -11.35 -4.77
N VAL A 6 -6.62 -10.96 -5.93
CA VAL A 6 -5.28 -11.38 -6.36
C VAL A 6 -4.21 -10.89 -5.39
N VAL A 7 -4.26 -9.61 -4.98
CA VAL A 7 -3.32 -9.05 -3.98
C VAL A 7 -3.40 -9.83 -2.67
N LEU A 8 -4.60 -10.10 -2.16
CA LEU A 8 -4.76 -10.83 -0.90
C LEU A 8 -4.23 -12.25 -1.00
N LEU A 9 -4.57 -12.99 -2.06
CA LEU A 9 -4.09 -14.35 -2.25
C LEU A 9 -2.59 -14.41 -2.54
N ALA A 10 -1.99 -13.39 -3.16
CA ALA A 10 -0.55 -13.31 -3.36
C ALA A 10 0.21 -13.12 -2.03
N HIS A 11 -0.41 -12.47 -1.04
CA HIS A 11 0.15 -12.30 0.31
C HIS A 11 -0.12 -13.49 1.24
N HIS A 12 -0.97 -14.43 0.84
CA HIS A 12 -1.34 -15.63 1.60
C HIS A 12 -1.09 -16.87 0.73
N PRO A 13 0.18 -17.24 0.47
CA PRO A 13 0.52 -18.39 -0.35
C PRO A 13 0.03 -19.73 0.23
N GLU A 14 -0.33 -19.79 1.51
CA GLU A 14 -1.03 -20.91 2.14
C GLU A 14 -2.50 -21.02 1.66
N GLY A 15 -3.10 -19.89 1.30
CA GLY A 15 -4.47 -19.72 0.87
C GLY A 15 -5.39 -19.19 1.97
N LEU A 16 -6.55 -18.66 1.56
CA LEU A 16 -7.60 -18.15 2.44
C LEU A 16 -8.89 -18.96 2.26
N SER A 17 -9.57 -19.25 3.36
CA SER A 17 -10.95 -19.75 3.34
C SER A 17 -11.91 -18.70 2.74
N GLY A 18 -13.13 -19.13 2.43
CA GLY A 18 -14.16 -18.21 1.92
C GLY A 18 -14.50 -17.11 2.93
N ASP A 19 -14.57 -17.46 4.21
CA ASP A 19 -14.96 -16.54 5.28
C ASP A 19 -13.84 -15.53 5.57
N GLU A 20 -12.58 -15.99 5.64
CA GLU A 20 -11.42 -15.10 5.77
C GLU A 20 -11.36 -14.11 4.60
N LEU A 21 -11.61 -14.59 3.38
CA LEU A 21 -11.58 -13.74 2.19
C LEU A 21 -12.75 -12.74 2.17
N LEU A 22 -13.93 -13.10 2.67
CA LEU A 22 -15.04 -12.17 2.87
C LEU A 22 -14.65 -11.05 3.84
N CYS A 23 -14.19 -11.40 5.04
CA CYS A 23 -13.75 -10.42 6.04
C CYS A 23 -12.60 -9.53 5.55
N ALA A 24 -11.73 -10.06 4.69
CA ALA A 24 -10.64 -9.29 4.10
C ALA A 24 -11.09 -8.27 3.05
N LEU A 25 -12.19 -8.56 2.32
CA LEU A 25 -12.66 -7.78 1.17
C LEU A 25 -13.79 -6.80 1.49
N TYR A 26 -14.60 -7.11 2.50
CA TYR A 26 -15.82 -6.39 2.83
C TYR A 26 -15.81 -5.99 4.30
N GLU A 27 -16.08 -4.71 4.55
CA GLU A 27 -16.34 -4.20 5.91
C GLU A 27 -17.77 -4.50 6.35
N ASP A 28 -18.70 -4.54 5.39
CA ASP A 28 -20.10 -4.87 5.59
C ASP A 28 -20.29 -6.40 5.70
N GLU A 29 -20.62 -6.86 6.92
CA GLU A 29 -20.88 -8.27 7.24
C GLU A 29 -22.14 -8.83 6.56
N THR A 30 -22.99 -7.97 5.97
CA THR A 30 -24.19 -8.44 5.24
C THR A 30 -23.84 -9.04 3.87
N VAL A 31 -22.60 -8.88 3.39
CA VAL A 31 -22.16 -9.43 2.11
C VAL A 31 -22.08 -10.95 2.18
N THR A 32 -22.89 -11.60 1.33
CA THR A 32 -23.06 -13.05 1.41
C THR A 32 -21.94 -13.84 0.72
N PRO A 33 -21.71 -15.11 1.12
CA PRO A 33 -20.84 -16.04 0.40
C PRO A 33 -21.21 -16.28 -1.07
N VAL A 34 -22.44 -15.97 -1.49
CA VAL A 34 -22.87 -16.04 -2.91
C VAL A 34 -22.11 -15.01 -3.74
N THR A 35 -21.98 -13.78 -3.23
CA THR A 35 -21.25 -12.70 -3.90
C THR A 35 -19.79 -13.08 -4.11
N LEU A 36 -19.13 -13.61 -3.06
CA LEU A 36 -17.75 -14.08 -3.18
C LEU A 36 -17.63 -15.20 -4.21
N ARG A 37 -18.52 -16.21 -4.20
CA ARG A 37 -18.49 -17.30 -5.18
C ARG A 37 -18.59 -16.78 -6.62
N ALA A 38 -19.40 -15.75 -6.86
CA ALA A 38 -19.54 -15.13 -8.17
C ALA A 38 -18.25 -14.39 -8.61
N GLU A 39 -17.61 -13.64 -7.71
CA GLU A 39 -16.29 -13.03 -7.97
C GLU A 39 -15.22 -14.09 -8.25
N MET A 40 -15.19 -15.18 -7.48
CA MET A 40 -14.23 -16.27 -7.70
C MET A 40 -14.47 -17.01 -9.02
N ALA A 41 -15.73 -17.16 -9.45
CA ALA A 41 -16.05 -17.74 -10.76
C ALA A 41 -15.54 -16.84 -11.90
N ARG A 42 -15.78 -15.52 -11.83
CA ARG A 42 -15.27 -14.55 -12.80
C ARG A 42 -13.74 -14.51 -12.83
N LEU A 43 -13.11 -14.52 -11.66
CA LEU A 43 -11.65 -14.54 -11.56
C LEU A 43 -11.04 -15.80 -12.19
N ARG A 44 -11.66 -16.98 -12.03
CA ARG A 44 -11.23 -18.20 -12.73
C ARG A 44 -11.29 -18.04 -14.25
N GLY A 45 -12.33 -17.36 -14.76
CA GLY A 45 -12.46 -17.04 -16.18
C GLY A 45 -11.31 -16.16 -16.68
N ILE A 46 -10.89 -15.16 -15.90
CA ILE A 46 -9.79 -14.25 -16.23
C ILE A 46 -8.43 -14.95 -16.18
N LEU A 47 -8.16 -15.70 -15.11
CA LEU A 47 -6.86 -16.35 -14.91
C LEU A 47 -6.68 -17.59 -15.80
N GLY A 48 -7.77 -18.26 -16.18
CA GLY A 48 -7.74 -19.52 -16.88
C GLY A 48 -7.68 -20.74 -15.94
N PRO A 49 -7.75 -21.95 -16.52
CA PRO A 49 -7.90 -23.19 -15.77
C PRO A 49 -6.67 -23.51 -14.90
N GLY A 50 -6.91 -24.14 -13.74
CA GLY A 50 -5.86 -24.63 -12.85
C GLY A 50 -5.08 -23.55 -12.09
N ARG A 51 -5.42 -22.28 -12.29
CA ARG A 51 -4.71 -21.10 -11.75
C ARG A 51 -5.17 -20.62 -10.37
N LEU A 52 -6.35 -21.07 -9.97
CA LEU A 52 -6.96 -20.70 -8.70
C LEU A 52 -7.54 -21.95 -8.05
N ALA A 53 -6.83 -22.44 -7.03
CA ALA A 53 -7.29 -23.53 -6.18
C ALA A 53 -8.47 -23.08 -5.33
N SER A 54 -9.20 -24.06 -4.79
CA SER A 54 -10.34 -23.84 -3.90
C SER A 54 -10.21 -24.73 -2.68
N ARG A 55 -10.68 -24.24 -1.52
CA ARG A 55 -10.62 -24.94 -0.21
C ARG A 55 -9.18 -25.29 0.24
N PRO A 56 -8.34 -24.30 0.61
CA PRO A 56 -8.60 -22.86 0.60
C PRO A 56 -8.45 -22.25 -0.80
N TYR A 57 -8.96 -21.03 -1.00
CA TYR A 57 -8.67 -20.26 -2.19
C TYR A 57 -7.19 -19.86 -2.20
N ARG A 58 -6.48 -20.20 -3.27
CA ARG A 58 -5.04 -19.95 -3.40
C ARG A 58 -4.64 -19.83 -4.86
N LEU A 59 -3.72 -18.92 -5.15
CA LEU A 59 -3.05 -18.83 -6.45
C LEU A 59 -2.05 -19.98 -6.58
N THR A 60 -2.16 -20.77 -7.65
CA THR A 60 -1.30 -21.95 -7.88
C THR A 60 -0.05 -21.64 -8.69
N MET A 61 0.18 -20.36 -8.97
CA MET A 61 1.36 -19.83 -9.63
C MET A 61 2.00 -18.76 -8.75
N PRO A 62 3.31 -18.50 -8.91
CA PRO A 62 3.90 -17.29 -8.38
C PRO A 62 3.24 -16.06 -9.02
N VAL A 63 2.92 -15.07 -8.19
CA VAL A 63 2.49 -13.75 -8.65
C VAL A 63 3.52 -12.73 -8.19
N GLU A 64 4.09 -12.02 -9.15
CA GLU A 64 4.90 -10.85 -8.87
C GLU A 64 4.03 -9.60 -8.99
N SER A 65 4.21 -8.69 -8.04
CA SER A 65 3.63 -7.35 -8.08
C SER A 65 4.70 -6.33 -7.75
N ASP A 66 4.49 -5.10 -8.20
CA ASP A 66 5.25 -3.92 -7.80
C ASP A 66 5.34 -3.80 -6.27
N ALA A 67 4.22 -3.96 -5.56
CA ALA A 67 4.18 -3.96 -4.10
C ALA A 67 5.07 -5.06 -3.51
N ALA A 68 5.04 -6.28 -4.05
CA ALA A 68 5.90 -7.38 -3.57
C ALA A 68 7.39 -7.11 -3.84
N VAL A 69 7.72 -6.43 -4.94
CA VAL A 69 9.09 -5.98 -5.25
C VAL A 69 9.55 -4.96 -4.22
N VAL A 70 8.73 -3.93 -3.96
CA VAL A 70 9.02 -2.87 -2.99
C VAL A 70 9.19 -3.45 -1.59
N GLU A 71 8.24 -4.29 -1.13
CA GLU A 71 8.33 -4.93 0.18
C GLU A 71 9.59 -5.77 0.34
N ARG A 72 9.97 -6.54 -0.70
CA ARG A 72 11.19 -7.35 -0.66
C ARG A 72 12.45 -6.49 -0.55
N ARG A 73 12.52 -5.39 -1.31
CA ARG A 73 13.65 -4.45 -1.24
C ARG A 73 13.72 -3.77 0.12
N LEU A 74 12.58 -3.36 0.66
CA LEU A 74 12.48 -2.78 1.99
C LEU A 74 12.92 -3.75 3.08
N ARG A 75 12.45 -5.01 3.04
CA ARG A 75 12.89 -6.07 3.97
C ARG A 75 14.39 -6.39 3.87
N ALA A 76 14.99 -6.22 2.69
CA ALA A 76 16.42 -6.37 2.49
C ALA A 76 17.25 -5.14 2.92
N GLY A 77 16.62 -4.08 3.43
CA GLY A 77 17.29 -2.82 3.79
C GLY A 77 17.72 -1.98 2.59
N ALA A 78 17.32 -2.34 1.36
CA ALA A 78 17.66 -1.61 0.14
C ALA A 78 16.73 -0.40 -0.06
N VAL A 79 16.79 0.58 0.85
CA VAL A 79 15.85 1.71 0.93
C VAL A 79 15.74 2.49 -0.37
N THR A 80 16.86 2.95 -0.94
CA THR A 80 16.89 3.66 -2.24
C THR A 80 16.16 2.86 -3.31
N SER A 81 16.47 1.57 -3.42
CA SER A 81 15.85 0.69 -4.41
C SER A 81 14.35 0.49 -4.17
N ALA A 82 13.91 0.43 -2.90
CA ALA A 82 12.51 0.29 -2.54
C ALA A 82 11.71 1.56 -2.89
N VAL A 83 12.21 2.73 -2.50
CA VAL A 83 11.56 4.02 -2.76
C VAL A 83 11.50 4.30 -4.27
N THR A 84 12.59 4.09 -5.02
CA THR A 84 12.58 4.27 -6.48
C THR A 84 11.62 3.33 -7.22
N ALA A 85 11.35 2.13 -6.68
CA ALA A 85 10.36 1.21 -7.26
C ALA A 85 8.91 1.49 -6.85
N TYR A 86 8.70 2.36 -5.87
CA TYR A 86 7.37 2.67 -5.38
C TYR A 86 6.67 3.64 -6.34
N ALA A 87 5.81 3.10 -7.21
CA ALA A 87 5.05 3.86 -8.19
C ALA A 87 3.77 4.52 -7.63
N GLY A 88 3.54 4.39 -6.32
CA GLY A 88 2.40 4.97 -5.62
C GLY A 88 1.60 3.97 -4.78
N PRO A 89 0.51 4.42 -4.15
CA PRO A 89 -0.24 3.62 -3.19
C PRO A 89 -0.86 2.37 -3.80
N LEU A 90 -0.76 1.23 -3.10
CA LEU A 90 -1.35 -0.03 -3.53
C LEU A 90 -2.88 0.08 -3.68
N LEU A 91 -3.37 -0.14 -4.90
CA LEU A 91 -4.80 -0.12 -5.26
C LEU A 91 -5.55 1.08 -4.65
N PRO A 92 -5.21 2.34 -5.01
CA PRO A 92 -5.58 3.53 -4.23
C PRO A 92 -7.09 3.72 -4.08
N GLY A 93 -7.89 3.30 -5.06
CA GLY A 93 -9.37 3.34 -5.00
C GLY A 93 -10.02 2.19 -4.23
N SER A 94 -9.26 1.20 -3.76
CA SER A 94 -9.79 0.06 -2.99
C SER A 94 -10.12 0.45 -1.55
N GLN A 95 -11.31 0.06 -1.12
CA GLN A 95 -11.79 0.15 0.27
C GLN A 95 -11.85 -1.22 0.96
N ALA A 96 -11.29 -2.27 0.35
CA ALA A 96 -11.23 -3.58 0.99
C ALA A 96 -10.39 -3.50 2.28
N PRO A 97 -10.91 -3.90 3.45
CA PRO A 97 -10.23 -3.68 4.73
C PRO A 97 -8.78 -4.19 4.76
N ALA A 98 -8.53 -5.39 4.25
CA ALA A 98 -7.19 -5.95 4.23
C ALA A 98 -6.26 -5.27 3.23
N VAL A 99 -6.78 -4.80 2.08
CA VAL A 99 -5.99 -4.02 1.10
C VAL A 99 -5.62 -2.66 1.66
N THR A 100 -6.55 -1.97 2.33
CA THR A 100 -6.27 -0.71 3.03
C THR A 100 -5.18 -0.89 4.08
N ARG A 101 -5.24 -1.97 4.87
CA ARG A 101 -4.17 -2.29 5.85
C ARG A 101 -2.83 -2.56 5.17
N LEU A 102 -2.81 -3.32 4.07
CA LEU A 102 -1.58 -3.58 3.30
C LEU A 102 -0.99 -2.29 2.73
N ARG A 103 -1.83 -1.45 2.10
CA ARG A 103 -1.42 -0.14 1.57
C ARG A 103 -0.78 0.73 2.64
N ARG A 104 -1.41 0.85 3.82
CA ARG A 104 -0.86 1.62 4.95
C ARG A 104 0.47 1.07 5.41
N ARG A 105 0.56 -0.23 5.70
CA ARG A 105 1.82 -0.86 6.15
C ARG A 105 2.97 -0.65 5.17
N LEU A 106 2.72 -0.76 3.86
CA LEU A 106 3.73 -0.52 2.85
C LEU A 106 4.20 0.94 2.84
N ALA A 107 3.25 1.89 2.84
CA ALA A 107 3.54 3.32 2.85
C ALA A 107 4.28 3.75 4.13
N ASP A 108 3.81 3.30 5.29
CA ASP A 108 4.41 3.61 6.59
C ASP A 108 5.82 3.04 6.71
N GLY A 109 6.03 1.80 6.24
CA GLY A 109 7.34 1.16 6.22
C GLY A 109 8.34 1.90 5.32
N LEU A 110 7.90 2.35 4.15
CA LEU A 110 8.72 3.16 3.25
C LEU A 110 9.05 4.52 3.86
N ARG A 111 8.05 5.23 4.39
CA ARG A 111 8.22 6.53 5.06
C ARG A 111 9.23 6.42 6.20
N ALA A 112 9.07 5.42 7.07
CA ALA A 112 9.98 5.21 8.20
C ALA A 112 11.42 4.95 7.74
N ALA A 113 11.61 4.09 6.73
CA ALA A 113 12.93 3.78 6.20
C ALA A 113 13.56 4.98 5.48
N LEU A 114 12.76 5.76 4.74
CA LEU A 114 13.18 6.97 4.06
C LEU A 114 13.67 8.04 5.04
N ILE A 115 12.87 8.35 6.06
CA ILE A 115 13.22 9.32 7.11
C ILE A 115 14.49 8.89 7.85
N SER A 116 14.59 7.60 8.19
CA SER A 116 15.77 7.04 8.87
C SER A 116 17.04 7.12 7.99
N CYS A 117 16.91 6.90 6.68
CA CYS A 117 18.02 7.03 5.74
C CYS A 117 18.51 8.48 5.59
N GLY A 118 17.61 9.46 5.68
CA GLY A 118 17.95 10.89 5.68
C GLY A 118 18.54 11.41 4.36
N ASP A 119 18.44 10.66 3.26
CA ASP A 119 18.95 11.08 1.95
C ASP A 119 18.12 12.27 1.42
N PRO A 120 18.73 13.45 1.20
CA PRO A 120 17.98 14.65 0.81
C PRO A 120 17.28 14.56 -0.55
N ASP A 121 17.80 13.77 -1.48
CA ASP A 121 17.20 13.62 -2.81
C ASP A 121 16.01 12.67 -2.75
N LEU A 122 16.15 11.54 -2.03
CA LEU A 122 15.01 10.63 -1.84
C LEU A 122 13.87 11.29 -1.04
N LEU A 123 14.21 12.11 -0.04
CA LEU A 123 13.22 12.88 0.74
C LEU A 123 12.49 13.89 -0.15
N ALA A 124 13.22 14.59 -1.02
CA ALA A 124 12.63 15.52 -1.97
C ALA A 124 11.73 14.81 -2.99
N ASP A 125 12.18 13.70 -3.56
CA ASP A 125 11.40 12.90 -4.52
C ASP A 125 10.07 12.44 -3.90
N TRP A 126 10.09 11.97 -2.65
CA TRP A 126 8.86 11.60 -1.94
C TRP A 126 7.97 12.81 -1.65
N ALA A 127 8.53 13.89 -1.10
CA ALA A 127 7.80 15.09 -0.72
C ALA A 127 7.11 15.79 -1.91
N HIS A 128 7.60 15.57 -3.13
CA HIS A 128 7.02 16.10 -4.36
C HIS A 128 6.15 15.09 -5.13
N ALA A 129 6.06 13.84 -4.66
CA ALA A 129 5.16 12.87 -5.25
C ALA A 129 3.70 13.12 -4.82
N PRO A 130 2.69 12.82 -5.67
CA PRO A 130 1.28 13.05 -5.33
C PRO A 130 0.79 12.35 -4.05
N TRP A 131 1.47 11.29 -3.61
CA TRP A 131 1.12 10.57 -2.38
C TRP A 131 1.92 11.04 -1.15
N GLY A 132 2.92 11.90 -1.35
CA GLY A 132 3.80 12.40 -0.29
C GLY A 132 3.78 13.93 -0.14
N GLU A 133 2.99 14.65 -0.94
CA GLU A 133 2.96 16.11 -0.93
C GLU A 133 2.52 16.72 0.41
N ASP A 134 1.67 16.01 1.15
CA ASP A 134 1.17 16.39 2.48
C ASP A 134 1.87 15.62 3.62
N ASP A 135 3.01 14.99 3.33
CA ASP A 135 3.77 14.21 4.28
C ASP A 135 4.57 15.10 5.24
N LEU A 136 3.94 15.52 6.33
CA LEU A 136 4.54 16.44 7.29
C LEU A 136 5.88 15.94 7.85
N ASP A 137 5.99 14.65 8.19
CA ASP A 137 7.22 14.10 8.77
C ASP A 137 8.37 14.06 7.75
N VAL A 138 8.08 13.75 6.48
CA VAL A 138 9.08 13.82 5.41
C VAL A 138 9.49 15.26 5.13
N TRP A 139 8.54 16.21 5.12
CA TRP A 139 8.88 17.63 5.00
C TRP A 139 9.76 18.14 6.15
N ARG A 140 9.51 17.70 7.39
CA ARG A 140 10.38 17.98 8.54
C ARG A 140 11.78 17.41 8.35
N ALA A 141 11.87 16.14 7.96
CA ALA A 141 13.15 15.49 7.70
C ALA A 141 13.92 16.20 6.58
N LEU A 142 13.26 16.54 5.47
CA LEU A 142 13.85 17.27 4.34
C LEU A 142 14.35 18.66 4.76
N ALA A 143 13.55 19.42 5.51
CA ALA A 143 13.96 20.75 5.98
C ALA A 143 15.17 20.70 6.93
N ALA A 144 15.30 19.64 7.72
CA ALA A 144 16.45 19.43 8.61
C ALA A 144 17.75 19.14 7.84
N VAL A 145 17.69 18.38 6.75
CA VAL A 145 18.90 18.00 5.97
C VAL A 145 19.18 18.95 4.79
N ARG A 146 18.18 19.65 4.27
CA ARG A 146 18.24 20.60 3.15
C ARG A 146 17.40 21.85 3.45
N PRO A 147 17.88 22.72 4.35
CA PRO A 147 17.16 23.95 4.70
C PRO A 147 17.18 24.94 3.53
N THR A 148 16.00 25.26 3.00
CA THR A 148 15.81 26.27 1.96
C THR A 148 14.55 27.08 2.29
N ALA A 149 14.42 28.27 1.70
CA ALA A 149 13.20 29.07 1.87
C ALA A 149 11.94 28.34 1.37
N ALA A 150 12.08 27.51 0.33
CA ALA A 150 10.99 26.71 -0.22
C ALA A 150 10.56 25.57 0.73
N THR A 151 11.52 24.78 1.23
CA THR A 151 11.23 23.68 2.18
C THR A 151 10.66 24.22 3.49
N GLY A 152 11.18 25.34 4.00
CA GLY A 152 10.65 26.02 5.19
C GLY A 152 9.22 26.54 5.00
N SER A 153 8.93 27.20 3.88
CA SER A 153 7.58 27.73 3.60
C SER A 153 6.54 26.62 3.48
N ARG A 154 6.87 25.51 2.80
CA ARG A 154 5.93 24.38 2.65
C ARG A 154 5.70 23.66 3.96
N LEU A 155 6.75 23.44 4.76
CA LEU A 155 6.61 22.85 6.10
C LEU A 155 5.70 23.71 6.99
N ALA A 156 5.91 25.02 7.04
CA ALA A 156 5.08 25.93 7.84
C ALA A 156 3.60 25.92 7.41
N ALA A 157 3.33 25.80 6.11
CA ALA A 157 1.96 25.67 5.60
C ALA A 157 1.29 24.38 6.11
N LEU A 158 1.96 23.23 6.01
CA LEU A 158 1.44 21.95 6.50
C LEU A 158 1.21 21.94 8.02
N GLU A 159 2.09 22.58 8.79
CA GLU A 159 1.91 22.70 10.25
C GLU A 159 0.71 23.57 10.61
N SER A 160 0.47 24.64 9.86
CA SER A 160 -0.73 25.47 10.01
C SER A 160 -2.00 24.71 9.66
N GLU A 161 -2.00 23.94 8.57
CA GLU A 161 -3.14 23.12 8.13
C GLU A 161 -3.49 22.05 9.18
N LEU A 162 -2.49 21.35 9.73
CA LEU A 162 -2.70 20.37 10.79
C LEU A 162 -3.28 21.00 12.06
N THR A 163 -2.78 22.18 12.45
CA THR A 163 -3.28 22.92 13.61
C THR A 163 -4.73 23.37 13.41
N ALA A 164 -5.11 23.73 12.18
CA ALA A 164 -6.48 24.13 11.85
C ALA A 164 -7.46 22.93 11.78
N ALA A 165 -6.97 21.73 11.43
CA ALA A 165 -7.75 20.51 11.33
C ALA A 165 -8.06 19.84 12.68
N ASP A 166 -7.35 20.23 13.75
CA ASP A 166 -7.58 19.78 15.14
C ASP A 166 -8.12 20.93 16.01
N PRO A 167 -9.38 21.41 15.76
CA PRO A 167 -10.01 22.36 16.67
C PRO A 167 -10.39 21.60 17.93
N ARG A 168 -9.63 21.83 19.00
CA ARG A 168 -9.96 21.38 20.35
C ARG A 168 -11.43 21.58 20.73
#